data_AF-A0A942AET4-F1
#
_entry.id   AF-A0A942AET4-F1
#
_cell.length_a   1.000
_cell.length_b   1.000
_cell.length_c   1.000
_cell.angle_alpha   90.00
_cell.angle_beta   90.00
_cell.angle_gamma   90.00
#
_symmetry.space_group_name_H-M   'P 1'
#
loop_
_entity.id
_entity.type
_entity.pdbx_description
1 polymer ?
#
loop_
_entity_poly.entity_id
_entity_poly.type
_entity_poly.pdbx_seq_one_letter_code
_entity_poly.pdbx_strand_id
1 'polypeptide(L)'
;MGIMTIFKARSDASKLSKGDTEGAMRLYKEAIDEGLQDVRYILTYVVLLIRAGRYQEARDLLVKIQRYPMADNLRCQLYVDYASCVYKMGELQKGIELLERQHAKQPSGLVYETLGYLYVEAGYYEKALAFNTEAYDYDDEDSITLDNLAQTYYRLGNDNAKAREFFQKAIELKPTQID
;
A
#
# COMPACT_ATOMS: atom_id res chain seq x y z
N MET A 1 -19.81 13.32 16.17
CA MET A 1 -18.38 13.57 15.87
C MET A 1 -18.16 15.08 16.01
N GLY A 2 -17.27 15.52 16.91
CA GLY A 2 -17.10 16.94 17.22
C GLY A 2 -16.22 17.68 16.20
N ILE A 3 -16.44 18.99 16.02
CA ILE A 3 -15.62 19.87 15.17
C ILE A 3 -14.13 19.80 15.56
N MET A 4 -13.86 19.62 16.85
CA MET A 4 -12.50 19.53 17.41
C MET A 4 -11.73 18.30 16.92
N THR A 5 -12.41 17.15 16.76
CA THR A 5 -11.80 15.89 16.30
C THR A 5 -11.37 15.97 14.83
N ILE A 6 -12.18 16.62 13.98
CA ILE A 6 -11.85 16.86 12.57
C ILE A 6 -10.73 17.91 12.44
N PHE A 7 -10.73 18.92 13.32
CA PHE A 7 -9.68 19.94 13.34
C PHE A 7 -8.30 19.34 13.67
N LYS A 8 -8.22 18.43 14.66
CA LYS A 8 -6.98 17.70 14.98
C LYS A 8 -6.46 16.93 13.77
N ALA A 9 -7.31 16.10 13.14
CA ALA A 9 -6.96 15.31 11.96
C ALA A 9 -6.53 16.14 10.74
N ARG A 10 -7.01 17.40 10.63
CA ARG A 10 -6.56 18.36 9.61
C ARG A 10 -5.26 19.07 9.99
N SER A 11 -5.04 19.35 11.27
CA SER A 11 -3.81 19.97 11.77
C SER A 11 -2.58 19.09 11.53
N ASP A 12 -2.79 17.78 11.41
CA ASP A 12 -1.75 16.76 11.15
C ASP A 12 -1.03 16.96 9.82
N ALA A 13 -1.77 17.39 8.78
CA ALA A 13 -1.18 17.70 7.48
C ALA A 13 -0.10 18.79 7.59
N SER A 14 -0.29 19.76 8.50
CA SER A 14 0.73 20.80 8.76
C SER A 14 1.92 20.30 9.58
N LYS A 15 1.78 19.22 10.36
CA LYS A 15 2.91 18.62 11.08
C LYS A 15 3.74 17.73 10.17
N LEU A 16 3.08 16.95 9.31
CA LEU A 16 3.74 16.16 8.28
C LEU A 16 4.57 17.03 7.33
N SER A 17 4.06 18.21 6.94
CA SER A 17 4.83 19.15 6.11
C SER A 17 6.04 19.77 6.82
N LYS A 18 6.08 19.72 8.15
CA LYS A 18 7.20 20.17 9.00
C LYS A 18 8.13 19.02 9.43
N GLY A 19 7.88 17.79 8.96
CA GLY A 19 8.66 16.61 9.31
C GLY A 19 8.38 16.03 10.72
N ASP A 20 7.37 16.53 11.44
CA ASP A 20 6.99 16.03 12.77
C ASP A 20 6.00 14.85 12.65
N THR A 21 6.51 13.70 12.19
CA THR A 21 5.69 12.49 11.99
C THR A 21 5.14 11.94 13.31
N GLU A 22 5.94 11.91 14.38
CA GLU A 22 5.50 11.42 15.69
C GLU A 22 4.42 12.32 16.33
N GLY A 23 4.54 13.64 16.16
CA GLY A 23 3.54 14.59 16.60
C GLY A 23 2.22 14.49 15.83
N ALA A 24 2.27 14.13 14.53
CA ALA A 24 1.07 13.85 13.73
C ALA A 24 0.41 12.54 14.16
N MET A 25 1.20 11.47 14.37
CA MET A 25 0.70 10.17 14.82
C MET A 25 -0.02 10.25 16.17
N ARG A 26 0.47 11.08 17.10
CA ARG A 26 -0.20 11.34 18.39
C ARG A 26 -1.59 11.94 18.22
N LEU A 27 -1.71 12.96 17.36
CA LEU A 27 -2.97 13.66 17.13
C LEU A 27 -4.01 12.77 16.43
N TYR A 28 -3.58 11.97 15.46
CA TYR A 28 -4.44 10.93 14.89
C TYR A 28 -4.94 9.96 15.94
N LYS A 29 -4.04 9.46 16.79
CA LYS A 29 -4.41 8.53 17.87
C LYS A 29 -5.42 9.16 18.84
N GLU A 30 -5.16 10.37 19.32
CA GLU A 30 -6.10 11.09 20.20
C GLU A 30 -7.46 11.28 19.53
N ALA A 31 -7.49 11.68 18.26
CA ALA A 31 -8.75 11.87 17.53
C ALA A 31 -9.54 10.57 17.41
N ILE A 32 -8.86 9.44 17.17
CA ILE A 32 -9.48 8.10 17.11
C ILE A 32 -10.00 7.67 18.49
N ASP A 33 -9.22 7.91 19.55
CA ASP A 33 -9.62 7.61 20.93
C ASP A 33 -10.82 8.48 21.38
N GLU A 34 -10.95 9.70 20.85
CA GLU A 34 -12.10 10.59 21.02
C GLU A 34 -13.31 10.23 20.12
N GLY A 35 -13.22 9.16 19.33
CA GLY A 35 -14.34 8.63 18.53
C GLY A 35 -14.38 9.11 17.07
N LEU A 36 -13.25 9.50 16.48
CA LEU A 36 -13.15 9.66 15.02
C LEU A 36 -13.47 8.34 14.32
N GLN A 37 -14.44 8.37 13.41
CA GLN A 37 -14.86 7.22 12.60
C GLN A 37 -14.70 7.45 11.09
N ASP A 38 -14.22 8.63 10.68
CA ASP A 38 -13.94 8.91 9.28
C ASP A 38 -12.71 8.12 8.82
N VAL A 39 -12.96 7.08 8.05
CA VAL A 39 -11.98 6.08 7.60
C VAL A 39 -10.81 6.72 6.85
N ARG A 40 -11.02 7.86 6.18
CA ARG A 40 -9.96 8.53 5.42
C ARG A 40 -8.78 8.93 6.32
N TYR A 41 -9.07 9.56 7.45
CA TYR A 41 -8.04 9.97 8.40
C TYR A 41 -7.42 8.78 9.12
N ILE A 42 -8.21 7.73 9.36
CA ILE A 42 -7.72 6.52 10.01
C ILE A 42 -6.74 5.77 9.09
N LEU A 43 -7.06 5.66 7.79
CA LEU A 43 -6.15 5.06 6.80
C LEU A 43 -4.87 5.88 6.63
N THR A 44 -4.95 7.22 6.68
CA THR A 44 -3.72 8.05 6.72
C THR A 44 -2.84 7.69 7.92
N TYR A 45 -3.44 7.52 9.11
CA TYR A 45 -2.69 7.10 10.29
C TYR A 45 -2.12 5.69 10.16
N VAL A 46 -2.86 4.75 9.56
CA VAL A 46 -2.38 3.40 9.25
C VAL A 46 -1.13 3.45 8.38
N VAL A 47 -1.11 4.25 7.31
CA VAL A 47 0.07 4.39 6.46
C VAL A 47 1.29 4.91 7.24
N LEU A 48 1.08 5.85 8.17
CA LEU A 48 2.16 6.32 9.05
C LEU A 48 2.66 5.23 10.00
N LEU A 49 1.75 4.42 10.57
CA LEU A 49 2.11 3.27 11.41
C LEU A 49 2.94 2.24 10.62
N ILE A 50 2.55 1.93 9.39
CA ILE A 50 3.29 1.00 8.51
C ILE A 50 4.70 1.53 8.24
N ARG A 51 4.83 2.81 7.89
CA ARG A 51 6.14 3.46 7.65
C ARG A 51 7.02 3.49 8.90
N ALA A 52 6.42 3.60 10.08
CA ALA A 52 7.11 3.54 11.36
C ALA A 52 7.44 2.10 11.82
N GLY A 53 7.10 1.07 11.03
CA GLY A 53 7.31 -0.33 11.40
C GLY A 53 6.32 -0.88 12.43
N ARG A 54 5.26 -0.13 12.76
CA ARG A 54 4.25 -0.48 13.78
C ARG A 54 3.12 -1.32 13.16
N TYR A 55 3.50 -2.42 12.51
CA TYR A 55 2.60 -3.25 11.69
C TYR A 55 1.44 -3.88 12.49
N GLN A 56 1.72 -4.29 13.73
CA GLN A 56 0.71 -4.89 14.60
C GLN A 56 -0.42 -3.91 14.92
N GLU A 57 -0.08 -2.65 15.24
CA GLU A 57 -1.06 -1.62 15.55
C GLU A 57 -1.86 -1.20 14.33
N ALA A 58 -1.19 -1.06 13.18
CA ALA A 58 -1.83 -0.82 11.89
C ALA A 58 -2.87 -1.91 11.58
N ARG A 59 -2.48 -3.18 11.71
CA ARG A 59 -3.36 -4.34 11.50
C ARG A 59 -4.58 -4.31 12.40
N ASP A 60 -4.41 -4.07 13.70
CA ASP A 60 -5.51 -4.06 14.67
C ASP A 60 -6.50 -2.93 14.37
N LEU A 61 -6.00 -1.77 13.94
CA LEU A 61 -6.82 -0.64 13.53
C LEU A 61 -7.58 -0.93 12.23
N LEU A 62 -6.95 -1.55 11.24
CA LEU A 62 -7.59 -1.99 9.99
C LEU A 62 -8.73 -2.98 10.28
N VAL A 63 -8.50 -3.95 11.18
CA VAL A 63 -9.54 -4.90 11.63
C VAL A 63 -10.70 -4.19 12.32
N LYS A 64 -10.43 -3.13 13.09
CA LYS A 64 -11.48 -2.33 13.74
C LYS A 64 -12.32 -1.58 12.70
N ILE A 65 -11.69 -0.88 11.77
CA ILE A 65 -12.39 0.02 10.83
C ILE A 65 -13.05 -0.71 9.66
N GLN A 66 -12.74 -1.98 9.39
CA GLN A 66 -13.38 -2.75 8.30
C GLN A 66 -14.91 -2.80 8.39
N ARG A 67 -15.45 -2.61 9.61
CA ARG A 67 -16.90 -2.59 9.90
C ARG A 67 -17.54 -1.22 9.68
N TYR A 68 -16.74 -0.17 9.46
CA TYR A 68 -17.25 1.17 9.28
C TYR A 68 -17.76 1.35 7.84
N PRO A 69 -18.77 2.21 7.61
CA PRO A 69 -19.16 2.59 6.26
C PRO A 69 -17.98 3.26 5.54
N MET A 70 -17.64 2.77 4.35
CA MET A 70 -16.59 3.34 3.52
C MET A 70 -16.87 3.09 2.03
N ALA A 71 -16.37 3.99 1.19
CA ALA A 71 -16.39 3.83 -0.27
C ALA A 71 -15.45 2.70 -0.71
N ASP A 72 -15.70 2.15 -1.89
CA ASP A 72 -14.98 0.97 -2.38
C ASP A 72 -13.48 1.22 -2.57
N ASN A 73 -13.08 2.41 -3.03
CA ASN A 73 -11.66 2.76 -3.14
C ASN A 73 -10.94 2.74 -1.78
N LEU A 74 -11.57 3.23 -0.72
CA LEU A 74 -11.02 3.17 0.65
C LEU A 74 -11.00 1.73 1.17
N ARG A 75 -11.97 0.90 0.76
CA ARG A 75 -12.00 -0.52 1.09
C ARG A 75 -10.85 -1.27 0.41
N CYS A 76 -10.54 -0.97 -0.85
CA CYS A 76 -9.37 -1.52 -1.54
C CYS A 76 -8.08 -1.12 -0.82
N GLN A 77 -7.92 0.17 -0.48
CA GLN A 77 -6.77 0.65 0.28
C GLN A 77 -6.62 -0.09 1.62
N LEU A 78 -7.72 -0.27 2.36
CA LEU A 78 -7.71 -1.02 3.62
C LEU A 78 -7.14 -2.43 3.46
N TYR A 79 -7.53 -3.16 2.40
CA TYR A 79 -7.02 -4.50 2.17
C TYR A 79 -5.56 -4.53 1.72
N VAL A 80 -5.13 -3.53 0.93
CA VAL A 80 -3.71 -3.34 0.55
C VAL A 80 -2.84 -3.04 1.77
N ASP A 81 -3.28 -2.12 2.64
CA ASP A 81 -2.57 -1.79 3.88
C ASP A 81 -2.51 -3.02 4.81
N TYR A 82 -3.60 -3.81 4.89
CA TYR A 82 -3.63 -5.05 5.68
C TYR A 82 -2.66 -6.09 5.11
N ALA A 83 -2.67 -6.30 3.80
CA ALA A 83 -1.78 -7.23 3.11
C ALA A 83 -0.30 -6.87 3.34
N SER A 84 0.01 -5.57 3.27
CA SER A 84 1.34 -5.03 3.57
C SER A 84 1.75 -5.30 5.02
N CYS A 85 0.84 -5.09 5.98
CA CYS A 85 1.11 -5.39 7.39
C CYS A 85 1.42 -6.87 7.61
N VAL A 86 0.57 -7.77 7.10
CA VAL A 86 0.76 -9.21 7.32
C VAL A 86 2.02 -9.74 6.62
N TYR A 87 2.35 -9.22 5.43
CA TYR A 87 3.63 -9.52 4.76
C TYR A 87 4.82 -9.12 5.64
N LYS A 88 4.86 -7.88 6.14
CA LYS A 88 5.96 -7.41 7.01
C LYS A 88 6.01 -8.14 8.37
N MET A 89 4.94 -8.82 8.76
CA MET A 89 4.88 -9.69 9.93
C MET A 89 5.23 -11.16 9.63
N GLY A 90 5.64 -11.49 8.40
CA GLY A 90 6.02 -12.85 7.99
C GLY A 90 4.88 -13.74 7.50
N GLU A 91 3.66 -13.21 7.40
CA GLU A 91 2.47 -13.89 6.89
C GLU A 91 2.24 -13.60 5.39
N LEU A 92 3.28 -13.71 4.55
CA LEU A 92 3.26 -13.35 3.12
C LEU A 92 2.10 -14.00 2.34
N GLN A 93 1.92 -15.32 2.48
CA GLN A 93 0.90 -16.07 1.75
C GLN A 93 -0.52 -15.58 2.05
N LYS A 94 -0.78 -15.13 3.28
CA LYS A 94 -2.08 -14.56 3.68
C LYS A 94 -2.34 -13.22 3.00
N GLY A 95 -1.31 -12.39 2.83
CA GLY A 95 -1.40 -11.13 2.08
C GLY A 95 -1.77 -11.38 0.62
N ILE A 96 -1.12 -12.38 0.00
CA ILE A 96 -1.40 -12.80 -1.38
C ILE A 96 -2.84 -13.26 -1.53
N GLU A 97 -3.30 -14.24 -0.74
CA GLU A 97 -4.66 -14.78 -0.85
C GLU A 97 -5.74 -13.72 -0.64
N LEU A 98 -5.49 -12.77 0.26
CA LEU A 98 -6.39 -11.65 0.49
C LEU A 98 -6.51 -10.78 -0.75
N LEU A 99 -5.38 -10.38 -1.35
CA LEU A 99 -5.37 -9.48 -2.50
C LEU A 99 -5.84 -10.17 -3.78
N GLU A 100 -5.59 -11.46 -3.97
CA GLU A 100 -6.21 -12.23 -5.06
C GLU A 100 -7.74 -12.16 -5.02
N ARG A 101 -8.31 -12.33 -3.82
CA ARG A 101 -9.77 -12.23 -3.62
C ARG A 101 -10.29 -10.82 -3.83
N GLN A 102 -9.51 -9.79 -3.51
CA GLN A 102 -9.90 -8.41 -3.78
C GLN A 102 -9.81 -8.10 -5.27
N HIS A 103 -8.71 -8.49 -5.91
CA HIS A 103 -8.50 -8.31 -7.34
C HIS A 103 -9.61 -8.96 -8.15
N ALA A 104 -10.01 -10.20 -7.82
CA ALA A 104 -11.11 -10.89 -8.47
C ALA A 104 -12.47 -10.19 -8.33
N LYS A 105 -12.66 -9.34 -7.31
CA LYS A 105 -13.88 -8.54 -7.14
C LYS A 105 -13.77 -7.18 -7.82
N GLN A 106 -12.63 -6.53 -7.68
CA GLN A 106 -12.37 -5.19 -8.16
C GLN A 106 -10.86 -4.99 -8.41
N PRO A 107 -10.42 -5.11 -9.68
CA PRO A 107 -9.09 -4.69 -10.08
C PRO A 107 -8.87 -3.20 -9.78
N SER A 108 -7.68 -2.84 -9.31
CA SER A 108 -7.28 -1.45 -9.08
C SER A 108 -5.75 -1.35 -9.08
N GLY A 109 -5.22 -0.17 -9.43
CA GLY A 109 -3.78 0.10 -9.42
C GLY A 109 -3.10 -0.33 -8.12
N LEU A 110 -3.62 0.11 -6.96
CA LEU A 110 -3.07 -0.27 -5.64
C LEU A 110 -2.97 -1.79 -5.42
N VAL A 111 -3.94 -2.56 -5.93
CA VAL A 111 -3.92 -4.02 -5.83
C VAL A 111 -2.90 -4.62 -6.79
N TYR A 112 -2.81 -4.11 -8.02
CA TYR A 112 -1.77 -4.52 -8.97
C TYR A 112 -0.36 -4.26 -8.41
N GLU A 113 -0.11 -3.05 -7.96
CA GLU A 113 1.15 -2.61 -7.33
C GLU A 113 1.56 -3.57 -6.20
N THR A 114 0.65 -3.84 -5.27
CA THR A 114 0.98 -4.59 -4.06
C THR A 114 1.03 -6.09 -4.32
N LEU A 115 0.03 -6.67 -5.00
CA LEU A 115 -0.01 -8.12 -5.26
C LEU A 115 1.11 -8.55 -6.21
N GLY A 116 1.40 -7.71 -7.21
CA GLY A 116 2.54 -7.89 -8.11
C GLY A 116 3.86 -8.00 -7.37
N TYR A 117 4.12 -7.06 -6.46
CA TYR A 117 5.28 -7.09 -5.58
C TYR A 117 5.30 -8.33 -4.68
N LEU A 118 4.17 -8.69 -4.06
CA LEU A 118 4.11 -9.87 -3.19
C LEU A 118 4.39 -11.18 -3.93
N TYR A 119 4.03 -11.30 -5.22
CA TYR A 119 4.42 -12.46 -6.03
C TYR A 119 5.92 -12.53 -6.28
N VAL A 120 6.57 -11.38 -6.52
CA VAL A 120 8.04 -11.31 -6.64
C VAL A 120 8.70 -11.74 -5.34
N GLU A 121 8.24 -11.21 -4.21
CA GLU A 121 8.75 -11.56 -2.88
C GLU A 121 8.56 -13.03 -2.52
N ALA A 122 7.45 -13.64 -2.98
CA ALA A 122 7.16 -15.06 -2.76
C ALA A 122 8.00 -16.00 -3.65
N GLY A 123 8.75 -15.45 -4.62
CA GLY A 123 9.47 -16.25 -5.60
C GLY A 123 8.58 -16.88 -6.67
N TYR A 124 7.31 -16.46 -6.78
CA TYR A 124 6.38 -16.95 -7.79
C TYR A 124 6.60 -16.20 -9.11
N TYR A 125 7.81 -16.25 -9.65
CA TYR A 125 8.27 -15.31 -10.67
C TYR A 125 7.50 -15.41 -12.00
N GLU A 126 7.10 -16.61 -12.43
CA GLU A 126 6.27 -16.77 -13.63
C GLU A 126 4.88 -16.17 -13.43
N LYS A 127 4.32 -16.31 -12.22
CA LYS A 127 3.03 -15.72 -11.85
C LYS A 127 3.14 -14.21 -11.71
N ALA A 128 4.22 -13.72 -11.12
CA ALA A 128 4.56 -12.31 -11.06
C ALA A 128 4.68 -11.73 -12.48
N LEU A 129 5.30 -12.44 -13.42
CA LEU A 129 5.47 -11.96 -14.78
C LEU A 129 4.12 -11.80 -15.49
N ALA A 130 3.28 -12.83 -15.41
CA ALA A 130 1.94 -12.75 -15.99
C ALA A 130 1.13 -11.61 -15.37
N PHE A 131 1.12 -11.51 -14.04
CA PHE A 131 0.31 -10.54 -13.32
C PHE A 131 0.81 -9.09 -13.46
N ASN A 132 2.13 -8.87 -13.42
CA ASN A 132 2.73 -7.54 -13.60
C ASN A 132 2.66 -7.07 -15.07
N THR A 133 2.57 -8.00 -16.03
CA THR A 133 2.29 -7.64 -17.43
C THR A 133 0.85 -7.17 -17.58
N GLU A 134 -0.11 -7.87 -16.95
CA GLU A 134 -1.51 -7.41 -16.89
C GLU A 134 -1.64 -6.04 -16.19
N ALA A 135 -0.88 -5.83 -15.11
CA ALA A 135 -0.82 -4.54 -14.43
C ALA A 135 -0.29 -3.43 -15.35
N TYR A 136 0.74 -3.71 -16.14
CA TYR A 136 1.29 -2.74 -17.10
C TYR A 136 0.31 -2.44 -18.25
N ASP A 137 -0.44 -3.44 -18.72
CA ASP A 137 -1.51 -3.23 -19.69
C ASP A 137 -2.68 -2.39 -19.10
N TYR A 138 -2.85 -2.40 -17.77
CA TYR A 138 -3.84 -1.60 -17.05
C TYR A 138 -3.40 -0.13 -16.89
N ASP A 139 -2.13 0.10 -16.55
CA ASP A 139 -1.51 1.43 -16.44
C ASP A 139 0.00 1.33 -16.74
N ASP A 140 0.40 1.76 -17.93
CA ASP A 140 1.79 1.68 -18.39
C ASP A 140 2.68 2.83 -17.88
N GLU A 141 2.07 3.80 -17.18
CA GLU A 141 2.75 4.94 -16.54
C GLU A 141 2.84 4.77 -15.01
N ASP A 142 2.39 3.63 -14.44
CA ASP A 142 2.59 3.36 -13.03
C ASP A 142 4.02 2.91 -12.72
N SER A 143 4.77 3.79 -12.05
CA SER A 143 6.17 3.57 -11.67
C SER A 143 6.41 2.31 -10.83
N ILE A 144 5.45 1.92 -9.97
CA ILE A 144 5.62 0.74 -9.11
C ILE A 144 5.43 -0.54 -9.93
N THR A 145 4.46 -0.54 -10.84
CA THR A 145 4.23 -1.65 -11.77
C THR A 145 5.42 -1.87 -12.68
N LEU A 146 6.01 -0.79 -13.20
CA LEU A 146 7.25 -0.86 -13.98
C LEU A 146 8.41 -1.44 -13.16
N ASP A 147 8.57 -1.00 -11.91
CA ASP A 147 9.58 -1.54 -11.00
C ASP A 147 9.35 -3.03 -10.71
N ASN A 148 8.11 -3.44 -10.42
CA ASN A 148 7.74 -4.84 -10.21
C ASN A 148 8.05 -5.71 -11.44
N LEU A 149 7.77 -5.22 -12.66
CA LEU A 149 8.15 -5.91 -13.90
C LEU A 149 9.67 -6.04 -14.01
N ALA A 150 10.40 -4.96 -13.74
CA ALA A 150 11.85 -4.96 -13.78
C ALA A 150 12.46 -5.98 -12.81
N GLN A 151 12.00 -5.97 -11.56
CA GLN A 151 12.37 -6.95 -10.54
C GLN A 151 12.03 -8.38 -10.97
N THR A 152 10.85 -8.58 -11.56
CA THR A 152 10.42 -9.89 -12.05
C THR A 152 11.36 -10.42 -13.14
N TYR A 153 11.65 -9.63 -14.17
CA TYR A 153 12.59 -10.01 -15.24
C TYR A 153 13.99 -10.30 -14.71
N TYR A 154 14.47 -9.48 -13.77
CA TYR A 154 15.77 -9.67 -13.13
C TYR A 154 15.84 -10.98 -12.33
N ARG A 155 14.80 -11.28 -11.53
CA ARG A 155 14.75 -12.48 -10.68
C ARG A 155 14.52 -13.78 -11.47
N LEU A 156 13.76 -13.72 -12.57
CA LEU A 156 13.66 -14.84 -13.52
C LEU A 156 15.02 -15.17 -14.16
N GLY A 157 15.95 -14.20 -14.21
CA GLY A 157 17.29 -14.38 -14.77
C GLY A 157 17.34 -14.55 -16.28
N ASN A 158 16.19 -14.52 -16.95
CA ASN A 158 16.05 -14.84 -18.37
C ASN A 158 16.23 -13.61 -19.29
N ASP A 159 16.06 -12.38 -18.78
CA ASP A 159 16.13 -11.18 -19.62
C ASP A 159 16.55 -9.91 -18.83
N ASN A 160 17.85 -9.81 -18.54
CA ASN A 160 18.42 -8.64 -17.87
C ASN A 160 18.31 -7.34 -18.68
N ALA A 161 18.17 -7.44 -20.01
CA ALA A 161 18.02 -6.27 -20.87
C ALA A 161 16.63 -5.64 -20.66
N LYS A 162 15.57 -6.46 -20.65
CA LYS A 162 14.22 -5.98 -20.30
C LYS A 162 14.14 -5.46 -18.88
N ALA A 163 14.76 -6.15 -17.91
CA ALA A 163 14.80 -5.65 -16.54
C ALA A 163 15.35 -4.22 -16.48
N ARG A 164 16.48 -3.97 -17.16
CA ARG A 164 17.09 -2.64 -17.24
C ARG A 164 16.19 -1.61 -17.93
N GLU A 165 15.49 -1.99 -19.00
CA GLU A 165 14.55 -1.11 -19.70
C GLU A 165 13.43 -0.65 -18.75
N PHE A 166 12.79 -1.59 -18.04
CA PHE A 166 11.70 -1.26 -17.12
C PHE A 166 12.16 -0.45 -15.92
N PHE A 167 13.33 -0.77 -15.33
CA PHE A 167 13.92 0.08 -14.28
C PHE A 167 14.15 1.51 -14.77
N GLN A 168 14.67 1.68 -15.99
CA GLN A 168 14.93 3.00 -16.55
C GLN A 168 13.63 3.80 -16.74
N LYS A 169 12.56 3.17 -17.25
CA LYS A 169 11.23 3.80 -17.38
C LYS A 169 10.66 4.20 -16.03
N ALA A 170 10.75 3.31 -15.03
CA ALA A 170 10.30 3.62 -13.68
C ALA A 170 11.03 4.88 -13.15
N ILE A 171 12.37 4.92 -13.29
CA ILE A 171 13.21 6.03 -12.80
C ILE A 171 12.86 7.34 -13.48
N GLU A 172 12.60 7.32 -14.80
CA GLU A 172 12.21 8.50 -15.56
C GLU A 172 10.87 9.08 -15.08
N LEU A 173 9.92 8.23 -14.68
CA LEU A 173 8.62 8.68 -14.18
C LEU A 173 8.70 9.17 -12.73
N LYS A 174 9.36 8.42 -11.84
CA LYS A 174 9.51 8.77 -10.43
C LYS A 174 10.87 8.36 -9.86
N PRO A 175 11.87 9.27 -9.90
CA PRO A 175 13.22 8.99 -9.44
C PRO A 175 13.35 8.63 -7.95
N THR A 176 12.34 8.95 -7.13
CA THR A 176 12.40 8.81 -5.66
C THR A 176 11.57 7.64 -5.11
N GLN A 177 10.98 6.81 -5.97
CA GLN A 177 10.04 5.75 -5.56
C GLN A 177 10.53 4.33 -5.89
N ILE A 178 11.82 4.16 -6.19
CA ILE A 178 12.38 2.91 -6.72
C ILE A 178 13.43 2.40 -5.74
N ASP A 179 13.34 1.11 -5.42
CA ASP A 179 14.22 0.39 -4.49
C ASP A 179 15.52 -0.10 -5.18
#